data_AF-A0A3D5SSJ3-F1
#
_entry.id   AF-A0A3D5SSJ3-F1
#
_cell.length_a   1.000
_cell.length_b   1.000
_cell.length_c   1.000
_cell.angle_alpha   90.00
_cell.angle_beta   90.00
_cell.angle_gamma   90.00
#
_symmetry.space_group_name_H-M   'P 1'
#
loop_
_entity.id
_entity.type
_entity.pdbx_description
1 polymer ?
#
loop_
_entity_poly.entity_id
_entity_poly.type
_entity_poly.pdbx_seq_one_letter_code
_entity_poly.pdbx_strand_id
1 'polypeptide(L)' 'MSNGRVYDEFRDALCGRWRSTCPTRTGNDHAIVAPYGMFRTSDGEVALMPSQEQSYQRLVDAIGAPEEIAGMRAAGVV' A
#
# COMPACT_ATOMS: atom_id res chain seq x y z
N MET A 1 17.66 -21.44 -2.47
CA MET A 1 17.90 -19.99 -2.67
C MET A 1 16.67 -19.28 -2.12
N SER A 2 16.80 -18.30 -1.23
CA SER A 2 15.64 -17.57 -0.71
C SER A 2 15.17 -16.53 -1.74
N ASN A 3 13.87 -16.28 -1.81
CA ASN A 3 13.28 -15.29 -2.73
C ASN A 3 13.87 -13.87 -2.58
N GLY A 4 14.45 -13.55 -1.42
CA GLY A 4 15.13 -12.27 -1.18
C GLY A 4 16.35 -12.05 -2.07
N ARG A 5 17.17 -13.09 -2.31
CA ARG A 5 18.42 -12.95 -3.08
C ARG A 5 18.16 -12.58 -4.55
N VAL A 6 17.12 -13.14 -5.15
CA VAL A 6 16.73 -12.84 -6.55
C VAL A 6 16.19 -11.42 -6.68
N TYR A 7 15.43 -10.94 -5.69
CA TYR A 7 14.92 -9.57 -5.69
C TYR A 7 16.05 -8.55 -5.55
N ASP A 8 17.02 -8.81 -4.66
CA ASP A 8 18.16 -7.93 -4.43
C ASP A 8 19.06 -7.85 -5.68
N GLU A 9 19.35 -8.97 -6.33
CA GLU A 9 20.11 -9.02 -7.59
C GLU A 9 19.41 -8.25 -8.73
N PHE A 10 18.09 -8.40 -8.86
CA PHE A 10 17.31 -7.68 -9.87
C PHE A 10 17.24 -6.17 -9.59
N ARG A 11 17.05 -5.78 -8.33
CA ARG A 11 17.07 -4.38 -7.89
C ARG A 11 18.41 -3.73 -8.20
N ASP A 12 19.52 -4.37 -7.78
CA ASP A 12 20.86 -3.82 -7.94
C ASP A 12 21.23 -3.67 -9.43
N ALA A 13 20.79 -4.61 -10.30
CA ALA A 13 20.94 -4.52 -11.74
C ALA A 13 20.17 -3.33 -12.36
N LEU A 14 18.93 -3.08 -11.90
CA LEU A 14 18.14 -1.93 -12.35
C LEU A 14 18.75 -0.60 -11.88
N CYS A 15 19.20 -0.52 -10.64
CA CYS A 15 19.85 0.69 -10.13
C CYS A 15 21.18 0.98 -10.87
N GLY A 16 21.98 -0.06 -11.11
CA GLY A 16 23.25 0.05 -11.83
C GLY A 16 23.07 0.52 -13.28
N ARG A 17 21.99 0.10 -13.94
CA ARG A 17 21.66 0.51 -15.32
C ARG A 17 21.15 1.96 -15.40
N TRP A 18 20.40 2.44 -14.41
CA TRP A 18 19.71 3.72 -14.48
C TRP A 18 20.29 4.85 -13.62
N ARG A 19 21.43 4.63 -12.95
CA ARG A 19 22.16 5.63 -12.12
C ARG A 19 21.26 6.44 -11.19
N SER A 20 20.16 5.86 -10.72
CA SER A 20 19.30 6.41 -9.70
C SER A 20 19.56 5.69 -8.38
N THR A 21 19.24 6.34 -7.27
CA THR A 21 19.26 5.73 -5.94
C THR A 21 18.30 4.54 -5.93
N CYS A 22 18.74 3.38 -5.42
CA CYS A 22 17.85 2.23 -5.31
C CYS A 22 16.64 2.56 -4.44
N PRO A 23 15.41 2.25 -4.88
CA PRO A 23 14.25 2.42 -4.03
C PRO A 23 14.34 1.51 -2.81
N THR A 24 13.90 2.04 -1.67
CA THR A 24 13.76 1.26 -0.45
C THR A 24 12.64 0.24 -0.62
N ARG A 25 12.78 -0.94 0.00
CA ARG A 25 11.72 -1.94 0.05
C ARG A 25 10.53 -1.37 0.83
N THR A 26 9.36 -1.28 0.21
CA THR A 26 8.11 -0.80 0.83
C THR A 26 7.22 -1.93 1.35
N GLY A 27 7.68 -3.17 1.29
CA GLY A 27 6.89 -4.32 1.73
C GLY A 27 5.64 -4.50 0.86
N ASN A 28 4.47 -4.52 1.50
CA ASN A 28 3.18 -4.71 0.84
C ASN A 28 2.47 -3.39 0.47
N ASP A 29 3.09 -2.25 0.73
CA ASP A 29 2.50 -0.94 0.44
C ASP A 29 2.49 -0.66 -1.06
N HIS A 30 1.35 -0.17 -1.57
CA HIS A 30 1.25 0.25 -2.95
C HIS A 30 2.00 1.56 -3.19
N ALA A 31 2.78 1.64 -4.26
CA ALA A 31 3.68 2.77 -4.55
C ALA A 31 2.98 4.11 -4.86
N ILE A 32 1.64 4.15 -4.92
CA ILE A 32 0.86 5.29 -5.46
C ILE A 32 -0.41 5.55 -4.65
N VAL A 33 -1.06 4.51 -4.12
CA VAL A 33 -2.40 4.60 -3.56
C VAL A 33 -2.37 4.11 -2.12
N ALA A 34 -3.12 4.79 -1.25
CA ALA A 34 -3.34 4.37 0.12
C ALA A 34 -4.83 4.56 0.48
N PRO A 35 -5.39 3.74 1.40
CA PRO A 35 -4.78 2.58 2.04
C PRO A 35 -4.70 1.38 1.08
N TYR A 36 -3.57 0.67 1.06
CA TYR A 36 -3.39 -0.53 0.23
C TYR A 36 -2.24 -1.38 0.76
N GLY A 37 -2.52 -2.63 1.15
CA GLY A 37 -1.50 -3.54 1.68
C GLY A 37 -2.05 -4.60 2.61
N MET A 38 -1.19 -5.12 3.49
CA MET A 38 -1.57 -6.09 4.52
C MET A 38 -1.88 -5.36 5.84
N PHE A 39 -3.03 -5.66 6.44
CA PHE A 39 -3.50 -5.08 7.68
C PHE A 39 -3.67 -6.17 8.73
N ARG A 40 -3.23 -5.89 9.96
CA ARG A 40 -3.36 -6.82 11.09
C ARG A 40 -4.80 -6.85 11.59
N THR A 41 -5.30 -8.05 11.86
CA THR A 41 -6.58 -8.33 12.52
C THR A 41 -6.32 -9.06 13.85
N SER A 42 -7.38 -9.38 14.61
CA SER A 42 -7.24 -10.10 15.88
C SER A 42 -6.68 -11.52 15.74
N ASP A 43 -6.80 -12.12 14.55
CA ASP A 43 -6.53 -13.52 14.26
C ASP A 43 -5.53 -13.73 13.12
N GLY A 44 -4.99 -12.66 12.53
CA GLY A 44 -4.03 -12.76 11.44
C GLY A 44 -3.83 -11.46 10.69
N GLU A 45 -3.64 -11.58 9.37
CA GLU A 45 -3.49 -10.45 8.47
C GLU A 45 -4.45 -10.58 7.29
N VAL A 46 -5.02 -9.46 6.86
CA VAL A 46 -5.91 -9.37 5.71
C VAL A 46 -5.33 -8.40 4.70
N ALA A 47 -5.34 -8.80 3.42
CA ALA A 47 -4.99 -7.91 2.33
C ALA A 47 -6.19 -6.98 2.03
N LEU A 48 -5.97 -5.67 2.08
CA LEU A 48 -6.97 -4.67 1.69
C LEU A 48 -6.42 -3.80 0.57
N MET A 49 -7.22 -3.62 -0.48
CA MET A 49 -6.84 -2.93 -1.72
C MET A 49 -7.94 -1.97 -2.23
N PRO A 50 -8.48 -1.05 -1.40
CA PRO A 50 -9.51 -0.10 -1.81
C PRO A 50 -8.95 1.02 -2.71
N SER A 51 -8.50 0.70 -3.92
CA SER A 51 -7.80 1.65 -4.79
C SER A 51 -8.70 2.73 -5.42
N GLN A 52 -10.02 2.62 -5.27
CA GLN A 52 -11.02 3.52 -5.83
C GLN A 52 -11.88 4.10 -4.71
N GLU A 53 -12.35 5.34 -4.86
CA GLU A 53 -13.19 6.03 -3.86
C GLU A 53 -14.40 5.18 -3.42
N GLN A 54 -15.09 4.52 -4.37
CA GLN A 54 -16.26 3.69 -4.08
C GLN A 54 -15.92 2.48 -3.19
N SER A 55 -14.75 1.86 -3.41
CA SER A 55 -14.29 0.74 -2.60
C SER A 55 -13.83 1.21 -1.22
N TYR A 56 -13.22 2.40 -1.14
CA TYR A 56 -12.85 3.01 0.13
C TYR A 56 -14.08 3.38 0.96
N GLN A 57 -15.11 3.98 0.34
CA GLN A 57 -16.39 4.25 0.99
C GLN A 57 -17.01 3.00 1.61
N ARG A 58 -17.11 1.92 0.83
CA ARG A 58 -17.63 0.64 1.32
C ARG A 58 -16.80 0.06 2.45
N LEU A 59 -15.48 0.18 2.40
CA LEU A 59 -14.58 -0.31 3.45
C LEU A 59 -14.84 0.44 4.76
N VAL A 60 -14.83 1.78 4.70
CA VAL A 60 -15.01 2.64 5.87
C VAL A 60 -16.38 2.44 6.51
N ASP A 61 -17.43 2.30 5.68
CA ASP A 61 -18.77 1.95 6.17
C ASP A 61 -18.78 0.57 6.85
N ALA A 62 -18.10 -0.43 6.28
CA ALA A 62 -18.05 -1.79 6.81
C ALA A 62 -17.31 -1.90 8.15
N ILE A 63 -16.30 -1.05 8.38
CA ILE A 63 -15.57 -1.00 9.66
C ILE A 63 -16.18 -0.01 10.66
N GLY A 64 -17.26 0.68 10.28
CA GLY A 64 -17.99 1.60 11.15
C GLY A 64 -17.25 2.91 11.44
N ALA A 65 -16.46 3.42 10.50
CA ALA A 65 -15.66 4.65 10.66
C ALA A 65 -16.02 5.79 9.65
N PRO A 66 -17.31 6.04 9.34
CA PRO A 66 -17.73 6.96 8.26
C PRO A 66 -17.16 8.39 8.35
N GLU A 67 -16.77 8.83 9.54
CA GLU A 67 -16.13 10.11 9.81
C GLU A 67 -14.78 10.29 9.09
N GLU A 68 -14.05 9.21 8.81
CA GLU A 68 -12.77 9.25 8.11
C GLU A 68 -12.92 9.87 6.70
N ILE A 69 -14.02 9.55 6.02
CA ILE A 69 -14.30 10.09 4.68
C ILE A 69 -14.71 11.55 4.76
N ALA A 70 -15.48 11.93 5.78
CA ALA A 70 -15.80 13.33 6.01
C ALA A 70 -14.52 14.16 6.25
N GLY A 71 -13.58 13.61 7.03
CA GLY A 71 -12.27 14.22 7.27
C GLY A 71 -11.46 14.38 5.99
N MET A 72 -11.35 13.34 5.18
CA MET A 72 -10.58 13.39 3.92
C MET A 72 -11.19 14.37 2.90
N ARG A 73 -12.52 14.43 2.80
CA ARG A 73 -13.22 15.42 1.96
C ARG A 73 -12.97 16.86 2.42
N ALA A 74 -13.05 17.11 3.73
CA ALA A 74 -12.75 18.42 4.29
C ALA A 74 -11.29 18.85 4.02
N ALA A 75 -10.36 17.89 3.98
CA ALA A 75 -8.96 18.10 3.65
C ALA A 75 -8.68 18.21 2.13
N GLY A 76 -9.67 17.99 1.26
CA GLY A 76 -9.51 18.01 -0.20
C GLY A 76 -8.67 16.86 -0.76
N VAL A 77 -8.64 15.72 -0.05
CA VAL A 77 -7.85 14.53 -0.41
C VAL A 77 -8.68 13.53 -1.24
N VAL A 78 -10.00 13.75 -1.33
CA VAL A 78 -10.95 13.01 -2.18
C VAL A 78 -11.90 14.00 -2.85
#